data_AF-A0A1V5ZL52-F1
#
_entry.id   AF-A0A1V5ZL52-F1
#
_cell.length_a   1.000
_cell.length_b   1.000
_cell.length_c   1.000
_cell.angle_alpha   90.00
_cell.angle_beta   90.00
_cell.angle_gamma   90.00
#
_symmetry.space_group_name_H-M   'P 1'
#
loop_
_entity.id
_entity.type
_entity.pdbx_description
1 polymer ?
#
loop_
_entity_poly.entity_id
_entity_poly.type
_entity_poly.pdbx_seq_one_letter_code
_entity_poly.pdbx_strand_id
1 'polypeptide(L)' 'MSSRAGNVILYTELRDKLLLEAQKVLGNRDFDQEKKDEIARQVAFAAMKFDILLPDASKKILFDPSQALSFE' A
#
# COMPACT_ATOMS: atom_id res chain seq x y z
N MET A 1 15.60 4.92 -6.72
CA MET A 1 16.22 3.82 -5.93
C MET A 1 17.64 3.60 -6.42
N SER A 2 18.61 3.42 -5.53
CA SER A 2 20.01 3.15 -5.90
C SER A 2 20.57 2.05 -5.01
N SER A 3 20.88 0.89 -5.59
CA SER A 3 21.44 -0.26 -4.86
C SER A 3 22.79 0.03 -4.24
N ARG A 4 23.60 0.90 -4.88
CA ARG A 4 24.91 1.31 -4.36
C ARG A 4 24.83 2.27 -3.19
N ALA A 5 23.75 3.04 -3.09
CA ALA A 5 23.52 3.98 -2.00
C ALA A 5 22.69 3.37 -0.86
N GLY A 6 22.30 2.08 -0.95
CA GLY A 6 21.48 1.41 0.06
C GLY A 6 20.02 1.86 0.12
N ASN A 7 19.57 2.73 -0.80
CA ASN A 7 18.21 3.27 -0.80
C ASN A 7 17.30 2.49 -1.76
N VAL A 8 17.22 1.17 -1.53
CA VAL A 8 16.32 0.26 -2.23
C VAL A 8 15.21 -0.12 -1.25
N ILE A 9 13.98 0.20 -1.62
CA ILE A 9 12.81 -0.23 -0.85
C ILE A 9 12.50 -1.66 -1.27
N LEU A 10 12.54 -2.60 -0.34
CA LEU A 10 12.19 -3.98 -0.63
C LEU A 10 10.67 -4.12 -0.75
N TYR A 11 10.24 -5.03 -1.62
CA TYR A 11 8.82 -5.33 -1.77
C TYR A 11 8.17 -5.76 -0.44
N THR A 12 8.88 -6.57 0.35
CA THR A 12 8.38 -7.04 1.65
C THR A 12 8.14 -5.89 2.61
N GLU A 13 9.08 -4.94 2.70
CA GLU A 13 8.96 -3.75 3.55
C GLU A 13 7.79 -2.88 3.09
N LEU A 14 7.64 -2.68 1.78
CA LEU A 14 6.55 -1.90 1.20
C LEU A 14 5.18 -2.53 1.48
N ARG A 15 5.05 -3.84 1.22
CA ARG A 15 3.84 -4.62 1.46
C ARG A 15 3.44 -4.57 2.93
N ASP A 16 4.39 -4.83 3.83
CA ASP A 16 4.13 -4.92 5.26
C ASP A 16 3.73 -3.55 5.82
N LYS A 17 4.34 -2.46 5.32
CA LYS A 17 3.94 -1.10 5.66
C LYS A 17 2.50 -0.80 5.22
N LEU A 18 2.13 -1.13 3.98
CA LEU A 18 0.77 -0.90 3.48
C LEU A 18 -0.28 -1.73 4.24
N LEU A 19 0.03 -2.97 4.59
CA LEU A 19 -0.85 -3.81 5.40
C LEU A 19 -1.09 -3.21 6.78
N LEU A 20 -0.02 -2.73 7.43
CA LEU A 20 -0.09 -2.13 8.76
C LEU A 20 -0.91 -0.83 8.74
N GLU A 21 -0.75 0.01 7.72
CA GLU A 21 -1.57 1.21 7.54
C GLU A 21 -3.04 0.86 7.24
N ALA A 22 -3.31 -0.12 6.37
CA ALA A 22 -4.68 -0.57 6.10
C ALA A 22 -5.37 -1.13 7.35
N GLN A 23 -4.64 -1.86 8.20
CA GLN A 23 -5.15 -2.34 9.50
C GLN A 23 -5.46 -1.19 10.45
N LYS A 24 -4.63 -0.14 10.52
CA LYS A 24 -4.92 1.05 11.34
C LYS A 24 -6.21 1.73 10.90
N VAL A 25 -6.42 1.90 9.59
CA VAL A 25 -7.63 2.52 9.03
C VAL A 25 -8.89 1.69 9.38
N LEU A 26 -8.77 0.36 9.36
CA LEU A 26 -9.87 -0.56 9.68
C LEU A 26 -10.09 -0.77 11.18
N GLY A 27 -9.08 -0.52 12.02
CA GLY A 27 -9.17 -0.66 13.48
C GLY A 27 -10.35 0.13 14.06
N ASN A 28 -10.60 1.31 13.52
CA ASN A 28 -11.69 2.21 13.93
C ASN A 28 -13.08 1.82 13.40
N ARG A 29 -13.20 0.76 12.59
CA ARG A 29 -14.47 0.31 12.00
C ARG A 29 -15.09 -0.85 12.77
N ASP A 30 -16.41 -0.98 12.68
CA ASP A 30 -17.18 -2.02 13.38
C ASP A 30 -17.30 -3.29 12.51
N PHE A 31 -16.24 -4.11 12.57
CA PHE A 31 -16.13 -5.40 11.90
C PHE A 31 -15.46 -6.38 12.87
N ASP A 32 -15.72 -7.68 12.70
CA ASP A 32 -14.94 -8.71 13.37
C ASP A 32 -13.47 -8.69 12.90
N GLN A 33 -12.57 -9.27 13.70
CA GLN A 33 -11.14 -9.20 13.42
C GLN A 33 -10.74 -9.93 12.13
N GLU A 34 -11.39 -11.05 11.83
CA GLU A 34 -11.11 -11.85 10.63
C GLU A 34 -11.42 -11.06 9.36
N LYS A 35 -12.57 -10.38 9.35
CA LYS A 35 -13.03 -9.52 8.27
C LYS A 35 -12.19 -8.26 8.16
N LYS A 36 -11.73 -7.68 9.28
CA LYS A 36 -10.75 -6.57 9.25
C LYS A 36 -9.47 -7.01 8.56
N ASP A 37 -8.93 -8.18 8.86
CA ASP A 37 -7.69 -8.67 8.25
C ASP A 37 -7.86 -9.02 6.77
N GLU A 38 -9.03 -9.54 6.38
CA GLU A 38 -9.37 -9.77 4.98
C GLU A 38 -9.43 -8.46 4.19
N ILE A 39 -10.20 -7.47 4.68
CA ILE A 39 -10.35 -6.18 4.01
C ILE A 39 -9.00 -5.46 3.96
N ALA A 40 -8.19 -5.50 5.04
CA ALA A 40 -6.87 -4.88 5.08
C ALA A 40 -5.96 -5.42 3.96
N ARG A 41 -5.96 -6.74 3.77
CA ARG A 41 -5.22 -7.37 2.67
C ARG A 41 -5.72 -6.90 1.31
N GLN A 42 -7.04 -6.96 1.08
CA GLN A 42 -7.62 -6.56 -0.20
C GLN A 42 -7.28 -5.10 -0.54
N VAL A 43 -7.45 -4.19 0.42
CA VAL A 43 -7.14 -2.77 0.27
C VAL A 43 -5.65 -2.54 -0.02
N ALA A 44 -4.74 -3.12 0.77
CA ALA A 44 -3.31 -2.93 0.59
C ALA A 44 -2.82 -3.39 -0.80
N PHE A 45 -3.28 -4.56 -1.26
CA PHE A 45 -2.93 -5.07 -2.59
C PHE A 45 -3.60 -4.30 -3.72
N ALA A 46 -4.85 -3.87 -3.54
CA ALA A 46 -5.56 -3.05 -4.52
C ALA A 46 -4.89 -1.69 -4.68
N ALA A 47 -4.58 -1.00 -3.58
CA ALA A 47 -3.87 0.27 -3.55
C ALA A 47 -2.53 0.19 -4.29
N MET A 48 -1.72 -0.83 -3.97
CA MET A 48 -0.43 -1.03 -4.61
C MET A 48 -0.55 -1.24 -6.12
N LYS A 49 -1.48 -2.09 -6.57
CA LYS A 49 -1.70 -2.35 -8.00
C LYS A 49 -2.25 -1.12 -8.70
N PHE A 50 -3.21 -0.43 -8.07
CA PHE A 50 -3.86 0.74 -8.64
C PHE A 50 -2.86 1.86 -8.86
N ASP A 51 -2.03 2.17 -7.87
CA ASP A 51 -1.04 3.26 -7.98
C ASP A 51 0.05 2.96 -9.04
N ILE A 52 0.36 1.69 -9.27
CA ILE A 52 1.29 1.28 -10.33
C ILE A 52 0.64 1.34 -11.72
N LEU A 53 -0.65 1.01 -11.83
CA LEU A 53 -1.35 0.85 -13.12
C LEU A 53 -2.07 2.12 -13.59
N LEU A 54 -2.42 3.03 -12.68
CA LEU A 54 -3.14 4.26 -12.98
C LEU A 54 -2.31 5.24 -13.84
N PRO A 55 -1.01 5.46 -13.58
CA PRO A 55 -0.19 6.31 -14.43
C PRO A 55 -0.01 5.70 -15.82
N ASP A 56 0.06 6.56 -16.83
CA ASP A 56 0.47 6.16 -18.18
C ASP A 56 1.84 5.44 -18.10
N ALA A 57 1.98 4.30 -18.77
CA ALA A 57 3.19 3.48 -18.75
C ALA A 57 4.46 4.24 -19.19
N SER A 58 4.31 5.34 -19.92
CA SER A 58 5.40 6.24 -20.33
C SER A 58 5.85 7.23 -19.23
N LYS A 59 5.06 7.41 -18.17
CA LYS A 59 5.34 8.35 -17.09
C LYS A 59 6.12 7.68 -15.95
N LYS A 60 6.90 8.49 -15.23
CA LYS A 60 7.58 8.03 -14.02
C LYS A 60 6.54 7.72 -12.94
N ILE A 61 6.57 6.49 -12.43
CA ILE A 61 5.77 6.09 -11.28
C ILE A 61 6.40 6.70 -10.02
N LEU A 62 5.66 7.59 -9.37
CA LEU A 62 5.98 8.15 -8.06
C LEU A 62 5.09 7.44 -7.04
N PHE A 63 5.61 6.36 -6.46
CA PHE A 63 4.87 5.60 -5.46
C PHE A 63 4.97 6.28 -4.09
N ASP A 64 3.84 6.76 -3.56
CA ASP A 64 3.73 7.24 -2.17
C ASP A 64 2.74 6.35 -1.40
N PRO A 65 3.23 5.53 -0.44
CA PRO A 65 2.37 4.66 0.35
C PRO A 65 1.25 5.39 1.09
N SER A 66 1.46 6.67 1.44
CA SER A 66 0.50 7.48 2.19
C SER A 66 -0.65 7.93 1.29
N GLN A 67 -0.34 8.30 0.04
CA GLN A 67 -1.37 8.62 -0.96
C GLN A 67 -2.10 7.38 -1.46
N ALA A 68 -1.40 6.25 -1.62
CA ALA A 68 -2.00 5.02 -2.14
C ALA A 68 -3.17 4.49 -1.27
N LEU A 69 -3.17 4.82 0.03
CA LEU A 69 -4.24 4.46 0.98
C LEU A 69 -5.18 5.63 1.32
N SER A 70 -4.97 6.80 0.72
CA SER A 70 -5.87 7.94 0.86
C SER A 70 -7.08 7.72 -0.04
N PHE A 71 -8.28 7.73 0.55
CA PHE A 71 -9.55 7.59 -0.17
C PHE A 71 -10.25 8.94 -0.41
N GLU A 72 -9.52 10.06 -0.28
CA GLU A 72 -9.99 11.40 -0.65
C GLU A 72 -10.02 11.62 -2.17
#